data_AF-A0A7G6KDA2-F1
#
_entry.id   AF-A0A7G6KDA2-F1
#
_cell.length_a   1.000
_cell.length_b   1.000
_cell.length_c   1.000
_cell.angle_alpha   90.00
_cell.angle_beta   90.00
_cell.angle_gamma   90.00
#
_symmetry.space_group_name_H-M   'P 1'
#
loop_
_entity.id
_entity.type
_entity.pdbx_description
1 polymer ?
#
loop_
_entity_poly.entity_id
_entity_poly.type
_entity_poly.pdbx_seq_one_letter_code
_entity_poly.pdbx_strand_id
1 'polypeptide(L)'
;MAQIFNFSSGPAMLPAEVLKQAQQELRDWNGLGTSVMEVSHRGKEFIQVAEEAEKDFRDLLNVPSNYKVLFCHGGGRGQFAAVPLNILGDKTTADYVDAGYWAASAIKEAKKYCTPNVFDAKVTVDGLRAVKPMREWQLSDNAAYMHYCPNETIDGIAIDETPDFGKDVVVAADLSSTILSRPIDVSRYGVIYAGAQKNIGPAGLTIVIVREDLLGKANIACPSILDYSILNDNGSMFNTPPTFAWYLSGLVFKWLKANGGVAEMDKINQQKAELLYGVIDNSDFYRNDVAKANRSRMNVPFQLADSALDKLFLEESFAAGLHALKGHRVVGGMRASIYNAMPLEGVKALTDFMVEFERRHG
;
A
#
# COMPACT_ATOMS: atom_id res chain seq x y z
N MET A 1 -26.19 0.07 18.63
CA MET A 1 -25.87 0.39 17.22
C MET A 1 -25.09 -0.79 16.68
N ALA A 2 -25.36 -1.24 15.45
CA ALA A 2 -24.54 -2.25 14.80
C ALA A 2 -23.10 -1.74 14.64
N GLN A 3 -22.12 -2.62 14.77
CA GLN A 3 -20.71 -2.31 14.52
C GLN A 3 -20.52 -1.99 13.03
N ILE A 4 -19.81 -0.90 12.73
CA ILE A 4 -19.56 -0.46 11.35
C ILE A 4 -18.23 -1.02 10.87
N PHE A 5 -18.22 -1.63 9.69
CA PHE A 5 -17.01 -2.07 8.99
C PHE A 5 -16.78 -1.24 7.73
N ASN A 6 -15.61 -0.60 7.64
CA ASN A 6 -15.28 0.29 6.54
C ASN A 6 -14.32 -0.37 5.55
N PHE A 7 -14.81 -0.70 4.35
CA PHE A 7 -14.05 -1.36 3.27
C PHE A 7 -13.38 -0.36 2.30
N SER A 8 -13.27 0.91 2.69
CA SER A 8 -12.64 1.96 1.88
C SER A 8 -11.20 1.59 1.48
N SER A 9 -10.85 1.86 0.22
CA SER A 9 -9.56 1.50 -0.35
C SER A 9 -8.40 2.46 -0.03
N GLY A 10 -8.68 3.57 0.63
CA GLY A 10 -7.70 4.65 0.86
C GLY A 10 -8.34 6.04 0.72
N PRO A 11 -8.47 6.84 1.80
CA PRO A 11 -8.10 6.53 3.18
C PRO A 11 -8.85 5.30 3.72
N ALA A 12 -8.10 4.38 4.33
CA ALA A 12 -8.60 3.12 4.86
C ALA A 12 -9.00 3.22 6.34
N MET A 13 -9.60 2.14 6.85
CA MET A 13 -9.84 1.97 8.28
C MET A 13 -8.50 1.89 9.05
N LEU A 14 -8.43 2.51 10.23
CA LEU A 14 -7.32 2.38 11.17
C LEU A 14 -7.69 1.43 12.31
N PRO A 15 -6.71 0.81 13.00
CA PRO A 15 -6.99 -0.01 14.17
C PRO A 15 -7.78 0.76 15.24
N ALA A 16 -8.86 0.17 15.76
CA ALA A 16 -9.74 0.83 16.71
C ALA A 16 -9.02 1.23 18.01
N GLU A 17 -8.08 0.41 18.48
CA GLU A 17 -7.24 0.68 19.65
C GLU A 17 -6.36 1.93 19.44
N VAL A 18 -5.78 2.07 18.26
CA VAL A 18 -4.96 3.23 17.88
C VAL A 18 -5.81 4.50 17.84
N LEU A 19 -7.00 4.44 17.24
CA LEU A 19 -7.92 5.59 17.22
C LEU A 19 -8.37 5.99 18.63
N LYS A 20 -8.66 5.01 19.48
CA LYS A 20 -9.05 5.25 20.88
C LYS A 20 -7.94 5.93 21.67
N GLN A 21 -6.71 5.43 21.53
CA GLN A 21 -5.55 6.04 22.16
C GLN A 21 -5.34 7.48 21.66
N ALA A 22 -5.29 7.70 20.35
CA ALA A 22 -5.08 9.02 19.77
C ALA A 22 -6.19 10.02 20.16
N GLN A 23 -7.44 9.56 20.33
CA GLN A 23 -8.53 10.38 20.84
C GLN A 23 -8.31 10.82 22.29
N GLN A 24 -7.85 9.90 23.15
CA GLN A 24 -7.64 10.16 24.58
C GLN A 24 -6.55 11.20 24.82
N GLU A 25 -5.46 11.11 24.07
CA GLU A 25 -4.30 11.98 24.22
C GLU A 25 -4.30 13.20 23.28
N LEU A 26 -5.39 13.42 22.52
CA LEU A 26 -5.46 14.43 21.48
C LEU A 26 -5.13 15.85 21.95
N ARG A 27 -5.50 16.19 23.20
CA ARG A 27 -5.33 17.54 23.78
C ARG A 27 -4.27 17.61 24.88
N ASP A 28 -3.80 16.46 25.34
CA ASP A 28 -2.82 16.34 26.41
C ASP A 28 -1.99 15.09 26.16
N TRP A 29 -1.08 15.23 25.20
CA TRP A 29 -0.20 14.15 24.79
C TRP A 29 0.99 14.07 25.75
N ASN A 30 1.30 12.87 26.24
CA ASN A 30 2.36 12.63 27.24
C ASN A 30 2.27 13.46 28.54
N GLY A 31 1.08 13.97 28.89
CA GLY A 31 0.91 14.83 30.09
C GLY A 31 1.56 16.21 29.94
N LEU A 32 1.82 16.66 28.71
CA LEU A 32 2.45 17.96 28.41
C LEU A 32 1.45 19.13 28.46
N GLY A 33 0.14 18.86 28.59
CA GLY A 33 -0.92 19.85 28.49
C GLY A 33 -1.12 20.41 27.08
N THR A 34 -0.54 19.78 26.05
CA THR A 34 -0.62 20.18 24.64
C THR A 34 -0.76 18.95 23.74
N SER A 35 -1.29 19.15 22.53
CA SER A 35 -1.40 18.12 21.50
C SER A 35 -0.04 17.83 20.84
N VAL A 36 0.15 16.59 20.34
CA VAL A 36 1.29 16.27 19.45
C VAL A 36 1.29 17.12 18.15
N MET A 37 0.16 17.75 17.80
CA MET A 37 0.07 18.69 16.68
C MET A 37 0.68 20.07 16.99
N GLU A 38 0.84 20.41 18.27
CA GLU A 38 1.28 21.72 18.73
C GLU A 38 2.75 21.74 19.15
N VAL A 39 3.35 20.56 19.38
CA VAL A 39 4.77 20.44 19.71
C VAL A 39 5.67 20.62 18.49
N SER A 40 6.85 21.19 18.71
CA SER A 40 7.85 21.36 17.65
C SER A 40 8.39 20.01 17.18
N HIS A 41 8.51 19.82 15.86
CA HIS A 41 9.18 18.65 15.28
C HIS A 41 10.68 18.57 15.62
N ARG A 42 11.27 19.65 16.13
CA ARG A 42 12.65 19.70 16.65
C ARG A 42 12.71 19.52 18.16
N GLY A 43 11.57 19.45 18.84
CA GLY A 43 11.48 19.16 20.26
C GLY A 43 11.87 17.71 20.54
N LYS A 44 12.47 17.46 21.70
CA LYS A 44 12.96 16.14 22.11
C LYS A 44 11.83 15.09 22.07
N GLU A 45 10.63 15.50 22.45
CA GLU A 45 9.44 14.66 22.56
C GLU A 45 9.04 14.12 21.18
N PHE A 46 9.01 14.97 20.15
CA PHE A 46 8.65 14.52 18.80
C PHE A 46 9.79 13.76 18.12
N ILE A 47 11.05 14.14 18.37
CA ILE A 47 12.21 13.39 17.86
C ILE A 47 12.17 11.94 18.35
N GLN A 48 11.86 11.72 19.63
CA GLN A 48 11.70 10.37 20.16
C GLN A 48 10.59 9.58 19.44
N VAL A 49 9.44 10.19 19.16
CA VAL A 49 8.36 9.55 18.38
C VAL A 49 8.85 9.14 16.99
N ALA A 50 9.59 10.02 16.32
CA ALA A 50 10.12 9.78 14.97
C ALA A 50 11.12 8.61 14.95
N GLU A 51 12.09 8.61 15.87
CA GLU A 51 13.10 7.56 16.01
C GLU A 51 12.48 6.20 16.36
N GLU A 52 11.54 6.18 17.31
CA GLU A 52 10.81 4.96 17.67
C GLU A 52 9.96 4.42 16.51
N ALA A 53 9.29 5.30 15.76
CA ALA A 53 8.51 4.90 14.60
C ALA A 53 9.39 4.29 13.50
N GLU A 54 10.56 4.87 13.22
CA GLU A 54 11.53 4.27 12.29
C GLU A 54 12.01 2.90 12.81
N LYS A 55 12.40 2.82 14.09
CA LYS A 55 12.89 1.59 14.69
C LYS A 55 11.85 0.47 14.65
N ASP A 56 10.62 0.75 15.06
CA ASP A 56 9.52 -0.21 15.05
C ASP A 56 9.21 -0.68 13.62
N PHE A 57 9.23 0.23 12.63
CA PHE A 57 9.05 -0.12 11.22
C PHE A 57 10.18 -1.00 10.68
N ARG A 58 11.44 -0.69 11.01
CA ARG A 58 12.60 -1.51 10.63
C ARG A 58 12.50 -2.92 11.20
N ASP A 59 12.11 -3.05 12.47
CA ASP A 59 11.92 -4.36 13.12
C ASP A 59 10.83 -5.18 12.44
N LEU A 60 9.70 -4.56 12.09
CA LEU A 60 8.56 -5.23 11.46
C LEU A 60 8.90 -5.86 10.10
N LEU A 61 9.77 -5.22 9.32
CA LEU A 61 10.16 -5.67 7.98
C LEU A 61 11.57 -6.25 7.90
N ASN A 62 12.28 -6.36 9.03
CA ASN A 62 13.69 -6.74 9.08
C ASN A 62 14.56 -5.92 8.10
N VAL A 63 14.37 -4.60 8.07
CA VAL A 63 15.06 -3.69 7.14
C VAL A 63 16.57 -3.70 7.45
N PRO A 64 17.44 -4.12 6.50
CA PRO A 64 18.87 -4.20 6.74
C PRO A 64 19.52 -2.82 6.98
N SER A 65 20.69 -2.81 7.62
CA SER A 65 21.38 -1.57 8.02
C SER A 65 21.83 -0.69 6.85
N ASN A 66 22.08 -1.30 5.67
CA ASN A 66 22.45 -0.58 4.45
C ASN A 66 21.24 0.05 3.72
N TYR A 67 20.07 0.11 4.38
CA TYR A 67 18.91 0.84 3.90
C TYR A 67 18.57 2.01 4.81
N LYS A 68 18.13 3.10 4.22
CA LYS A 68 17.57 4.28 4.90
C LYS A 68 16.04 4.21 4.81
N VAL A 69 15.37 4.60 5.90
CA VAL A 69 13.92 4.71 5.95
C VAL A 69 13.59 6.20 6.05
N LEU A 70 12.85 6.70 5.08
CA LEU A 70 12.52 8.11 4.95
C LEU A 70 11.01 8.33 5.12
N PHE A 71 10.67 9.44 5.75
CA PHE A 71 9.30 9.88 6.02
C PHE A 71 9.04 11.21 5.30
N CYS A 72 8.25 11.21 4.24
CA CYS A 72 8.13 12.39 3.37
C CYS A 72 6.70 12.67 2.92
N HIS A 73 6.51 13.84 2.31
CA HIS A 73 5.23 14.30 1.77
C HIS A 73 4.90 13.66 0.41
N GLY A 74 3.83 14.13 -0.25
CA GLY A 74 3.55 13.87 -1.67
C GLY A 74 2.78 12.59 -2.01
N GLY A 75 2.72 11.62 -1.10
CA GLY A 75 2.06 10.33 -1.32
C GLY A 75 2.73 9.48 -2.41
N GLY A 76 2.11 8.35 -2.77
CA GLY A 76 2.63 7.44 -3.82
C GLY A 76 2.84 8.13 -5.18
N ARG A 77 1.96 9.07 -5.57
CA ARG A 77 2.13 9.84 -6.82
C ARG A 77 3.32 10.80 -6.77
N GLY A 78 3.67 11.34 -5.61
CA GLY A 78 4.92 12.08 -5.43
C GLY A 78 6.14 11.20 -5.70
N GLN A 79 6.07 9.92 -5.32
CA GLN A 79 7.14 8.95 -5.57
C GLN A 79 7.25 8.51 -7.03
N PHE A 80 6.17 8.57 -7.81
CA PHE A 80 6.25 8.37 -9.26
C PHE A 80 7.17 9.40 -9.94
N ALA A 81 7.32 10.59 -9.37
CA ALA A 81 8.29 11.60 -9.80
C ALA A 81 9.63 11.47 -9.05
N ALA A 82 9.60 11.24 -7.73
CA ALA A 82 10.81 11.21 -6.91
C ALA A 82 11.74 10.06 -7.29
N VAL A 83 11.22 8.87 -7.64
CA VAL A 83 12.06 7.73 -8.04
C VAL A 83 12.91 8.06 -9.29
N PRO A 84 12.33 8.47 -10.44
CA PRO A 84 13.13 8.94 -11.57
C PRO A 84 14.08 10.08 -11.22
N LEU A 85 13.64 11.06 -10.43
CA LEU A 85 14.47 12.21 -10.09
C LEU A 85 15.66 11.87 -9.19
N ASN A 86 15.61 10.76 -8.44
CA ASN A 86 16.67 10.39 -7.48
C ASN A 86 17.62 9.32 -8.00
N ILE A 87 17.10 8.26 -8.65
CA ILE A 87 17.90 7.05 -8.92
C ILE A 87 18.11 6.77 -10.42
N LEU A 88 17.64 7.65 -11.30
CA LEU A 88 17.97 7.57 -12.73
C LEU A 88 19.46 7.87 -12.99
N GLY A 89 20.06 8.75 -12.17
CA GLY A 89 21.45 9.20 -12.34
C GLY A 89 21.69 9.82 -13.71
N ASP A 90 22.80 9.45 -14.35
CA ASP A 90 23.16 9.94 -15.68
C ASP A 90 22.50 9.17 -16.83
N LYS A 91 21.69 8.15 -16.53
CA LYS A 91 21.01 7.35 -17.55
C LYS A 91 19.76 8.08 -18.07
N THR A 92 19.25 7.65 -19.21
CA THR A 92 18.08 8.26 -19.87
C THR A 92 16.89 7.33 -20.02
N THR A 93 17.02 6.08 -19.55
CA THR A 93 16.01 5.02 -19.67
C THR A 93 15.88 4.23 -18.37
N ALA A 94 14.67 3.73 -18.10
CA ALA A 94 14.36 2.82 -17.01
C ALA A 94 13.27 1.84 -17.47
N ASP A 95 13.27 0.63 -16.94
CA ASP A 95 12.27 -0.38 -17.26
C ASP A 95 11.05 -0.23 -16.35
N TYR A 96 9.86 -0.40 -16.90
CA TYR A 96 8.60 -0.34 -16.16
C TYR A 96 7.70 -1.50 -16.55
N VAL A 97 7.21 -2.22 -15.56
CA VAL A 97 6.31 -3.36 -15.74
C VAL A 97 4.87 -2.90 -15.55
N ASP A 98 4.09 -2.91 -16.63
CA ASP A 98 2.67 -2.56 -16.62
C ASP A 98 1.81 -3.81 -16.38
N ALA A 99 1.24 -3.90 -15.19
CA ALA A 99 0.29 -4.93 -14.80
C ALA A 99 -1.07 -4.38 -14.31
N GLY A 100 -1.31 -3.07 -14.42
CA GLY A 100 -2.53 -2.44 -13.92
C GLY A 100 -2.47 -0.91 -13.82
N TYR A 101 -3.49 -0.33 -13.17
CA TYR A 101 -3.71 1.12 -13.19
C TYR A 101 -2.57 1.94 -12.56
N TRP A 102 -2.01 1.49 -11.43
CA TRP A 102 -0.99 2.25 -10.71
C TRP A 102 0.37 2.13 -11.39
N ALA A 103 0.75 0.95 -11.89
CA ALA A 103 1.92 0.77 -12.73
C ALA A 103 1.88 1.68 -13.98
N ALA A 104 0.75 1.68 -14.70
CA ALA A 104 0.54 2.57 -15.85
C ALA A 104 0.61 4.06 -15.47
N SER A 105 0.13 4.43 -14.28
CA SER A 105 0.23 5.79 -13.77
C SER A 105 1.67 6.21 -13.46
N ALA A 106 2.50 5.30 -12.94
CA ALA A 106 3.92 5.55 -12.69
C ALA A 106 4.67 5.75 -14.01
N ILE A 107 4.41 4.90 -15.02
CA ILE A 107 4.94 5.05 -16.39
C ILE A 107 4.61 6.43 -16.96
N LYS A 108 3.36 6.88 -16.79
CA LYS A 108 2.92 8.19 -17.31
C LYS A 108 3.73 9.34 -16.71
N GLU A 109 4.06 9.28 -15.43
CA GLU A 109 4.85 10.33 -14.77
C GLU A 109 6.34 10.22 -15.15
N ALA A 110 6.88 9.01 -15.25
CA ALA A 110 8.27 8.76 -15.64
C ALA A 110 8.65 9.35 -17.00
N LYS A 111 7.70 9.42 -17.94
CA LYS A 111 7.88 10.08 -19.26
C LYS A 111 8.30 11.55 -19.18
N LYS A 112 8.15 12.21 -18.02
CA LYS A 112 8.65 13.58 -17.81
C LYS A 112 10.17 13.65 -17.60
N TYR A 113 10.80 12.54 -17.24
CA TYR A 113 12.18 12.52 -16.74
C TYR A 113 13.09 11.56 -17.52
N CYS A 114 12.52 10.56 -18.19
CA CYS A 114 13.25 9.60 -19.00
C CYS A 114 12.38 9.06 -20.14
N THR A 115 12.95 8.20 -20.97
CA THR A 115 12.20 7.37 -21.93
C THR A 115 11.99 5.99 -21.30
N PRO A 116 10.83 5.72 -20.65
CA PRO A 116 10.62 4.43 -20.00
C PRO A 116 10.42 3.31 -21.03
N ASN A 117 11.13 2.20 -20.83
CA ASN A 117 10.91 0.95 -21.56
C ASN A 117 9.79 0.19 -20.87
N VAL A 118 8.63 0.13 -21.50
CA VAL A 118 7.43 -0.47 -20.90
C VAL A 118 7.32 -1.93 -21.31
N PHE A 119 7.23 -2.83 -20.32
CA PHE A 119 6.90 -4.23 -20.52
C PHE A 119 5.46 -4.49 -20.10
N ASP A 120 4.62 -4.95 -21.03
CA ASP A 120 3.26 -5.36 -20.71
C ASP A 120 3.24 -6.79 -20.14
N ALA A 121 3.06 -6.88 -18.83
CA ALA A 121 3.00 -8.14 -18.09
C ALA A 121 1.58 -8.71 -17.99
N LYS A 122 0.56 -8.00 -18.50
CA LYS A 122 -0.82 -8.48 -18.47
C LYS A 122 -0.98 -9.68 -19.42
N VAL A 123 -1.70 -10.70 -18.96
CA VAL A 123 -2.07 -11.87 -19.76
C VAL A 123 -3.43 -12.38 -19.31
N THR A 124 -4.14 -13.07 -20.20
CA THR A 124 -5.38 -13.78 -19.87
C THR A 124 -5.13 -15.27 -19.99
N VAL A 125 -5.39 -16.02 -18.91
CA VAL A 125 -5.23 -17.48 -18.84
C VAL A 125 -6.58 -18.06 -18.46
N ASP A 126 -7.13 -18.94 -19.29
CA ASP A 126 -8.45 -19.57 -19.08
C ASP A 126 -9.59 -18.56 -18.86
N GLY A 127 -9.53 -17.42 -19.55
CA GLY A 127 -10.51 -16.33 -19.40
C GLY A 127 -10.33 -15.47 -18.14
N LEU A 128 -9.33 -15.77 -17.30
CA LEU A 128 -9.00 -15.01 -16.10
C LEU A 128 -7.80 -14.09 -16.33
N ARG A 129 -7.86 -12.88 -15.78
CA ARG A 129 -6.76 -11.91 -15.80
C ARG A 129 -5.62 -12.39 -14.90
N ALA A 130 -4.41 -12.44 -15.43
CA ALA A 130 -3.20 -12.89 -14.77
C ALA A 130 -2.02 -11.97 -15.10
N VAL A 131 -0.87 -12.25 -14.48
CA VAL A 131 0.40 -11.55 -14.73
C VAL A 131 1.45 -12.56 -15.15
N LYS A 132 2.24 -12.23 -16.18
CA LYS A 132 3.41 -13.04 -16.60
C LYS A 132 4.41 -13.18 -15.43
N PRO A 133 5.00 -14.36 -15.22
CA PRO A 133 6.01 -14.55 -14.17
C PRO A 133 7.26 -13.68 -14.44
N MET A 134 7.98 -13.29 -13.40
CA MET A 134 9.12 -12.36 -13.47
C MET A 134 10.22 -12.86 -14.41
N ARG A 135 10.43 -14.17 -14.50
CA ARG A 135 11.41 -14.78 -15.43
C ARG A 135 11.15 -14.48 -16.92
N GLU A 136 9.94 -14.06 -17.27
CA GLU A 136 9.56 -13.70 -18.65
C GLU A 136 9.62 -12.19 -18.90
N TRP A 137 9.99 -11.39 -17.89
CA TRP A 137 10.08 -9.94 -18.02
C TRP A 137 11.33 -9.55 -18.80
N GLN A 138 11.13 -8.76 -19.85
CA GLN A 138 12.20 -8.30 -20.73
C GLN A 138 12.77 -7.00 -20.19
N LEU A 139 13.93 -7.09 -19.53
CA LEU A 139 14.67 -5.94 -19.02
C LEU A 139 15.69 -5.48 -20.06
N SER A 140 16.02 -4.19 -20.04
CA SER A 140 16.99 -3.59 -20.95
C SER A 140 18.37 -3.46 -20.31
N ASP A 141 19.42 -3.74 -21.07
CA ASP A 141 20.81 -3.74 -20.57
C ASP A 141 21.25 -2.38 -19.98
N ASN A 142 20.67 -1.27 -20.47
CA ASN A 142 21.04 0.08 -20.06
C ASN A 142 19.98 0.78 -19.17
N ALA A 143 19.02 0.04 -18.60
CA ALA A 143 18.09 0.64 -17.64
C ALA A 143 18.81 1.13 -16.37
N ALA A 144 18.33 2.24 -15.79
CA ALA A 144 18.79 2.68 -14.48
C ALA A 144 18.21 1.81 -13.35
N TYR A 145 16.96 1.42 -13.52
CA TYR A 145 16.19 0.58 -12.60
C TYR A 145 15.04 -0.07 -13.35
N MET A 146 14.45 -1.10 -12.75
CA MET A 146 13.15 -1.65 -13.10
C MET A 146 12.13 -1.22 -12.05
N HIS A 147 10.94 -0.79 -12.48
CA HIS A 147 9.83 -0.42 -11.61
C HIS A 147 8.62 -1.33 -11.80
N TYR A 148 7.98 -1.74 -10.71
CA TYR A 148 6.70 -2.45 -10.75
C TYR A 148 5.79 -2.14 -9.55
N CYS A 149 4.52 -2.51 -9.67
CA CYS A 149 3.52 -2.40 -8.60
C CYS A 149 3.10 -3.80 -8.14
N PRO A 150 3.56 -4.30 -6.97
CA PRO A 150 3.20 -5.62 -6.48
C PRO A 150 1.73 -5.80 -6.09
N ASN A 151 0.94 -4.73 -5.94
CA ASN A 151 -0.48 -4.84 -5.64
C ASN A 151 -1.31 -3.72 -6.28
N GLU A 152 -2.08 -4.07 -7.29
CA GLU A 152 -2.95 -3.17 -8.04
C GLU A 152 -4.32 -3.04 -7.38
N THR A 153 -4.49 -1.99 -6.57
CA THR A 153 -5.68 -1.77 -5.72
C THR A 153 -6.99 -1.72 -6.48
N ILE A 154 -6.99 -1.26 -7.73
CA ILE A 154 -8.20 -1.13 -8.55
C ILE A 154 -8.55 -2.48 -9.18
N ASP A 155 -7.54 -3.12 -9.78
CA ASP A 155 -7.69 -4.32 -10.59
C ASP A 155 -7.80 -5.60 -9.76
N GLY A 156 -7.40 -5.56 -8.48
CA GLY A 156 -7.38 -6.71 -7.59
C GLY A 156 -6.26 -7.71 -7.90
N ILE A 157 -5.22 -7.23 -8.59
CA ILE A 157 -4.07 -8.03 -9.01
C ILE A 157 -2.93 -7.90 -8.00
N ALA A 158 -2.27 -9.00 -7.68
CA ALA A 158 -1.06 -9.05 -6.87
C ALA A 158 0.05 -9.83 -7.58
N ILE A 159 1.28 -9.40 -7.34
CA ILE A 159 2.53 -10.03 -7.80
C ILE A 159 3.35 -10.33 -6.55
N ASP A 160 3.19 -11.56 -6.05
CA ASP A 160 3.81 -12.01 -4.80
C ASP A 160 5.16 -12.71 -5.03
N GLU A 161 5.54 -12.86 -6.30
CA GLU A 161 6.86 -13.35 -6.71
C GLU A 161 7.97 -12.42 -6.18
N THR A 162 9.00 -13.03 -5.60
CA THR A 162 10.15 -12.30 -5.06
C THR A 162 11.14 -11.96 -6.19
N PRO A 163 11.57 -10.69 -6.34
CA PRO A 163 12.51 -10.31 -7.39
C PRO A 163 13.85 -11.07 -7.32
N ASP A 164 14.31 -11.58 -8.47
CA ASP A 164 15.58 -12.33 -8.58
C ASP A 164 16.29 -12.10 -9.94
N PHE A 165 16.56 -10.83 -10.28
CA PHE A 165 17.07 -10.42 -11.59
C PHE A 165 18.61 -10.28 -11.67
N GLY A 166 19.34 -10.71 -10.64
CA GLY A 166 20.78 -10.47 -10.51
C GLY A 166 21.12 -9.16 -9.78
N LYS A 167 22.40 -8.96 -9.48
CA LYS A 167 22.87 -7.86 -8.60
C LYS A 167 22.88 -6.48 -9.26
N ASP A 168 22.93 -6.44 -10.59
CA ASP A 168 23.06 -5.19 -11.36
C ASP A 168 21.70 -4.52 -11.63
N VAL A 169 20.59 -5.23 -11.40
CA VAL A 169 19.24 -4.70 -11.57
C VAL A 169 18.76 -4.05 -10.27
N VAL A 170 18.49 -2.75 -10.33
CA VAL A 170 17.87 -2.01 -9.22
C VAL A 170 16.35 -2.12 -9.34
N VAL A 171 15.68 -2.68 -8.32
CA VAL A 171 14.22 -2.82 -8.29
C VAL A 171 13.57 -1.71 -7.47
N ALA A 172 12.67 -0.95 -8.08
CA ALA A 172 11.81 0.03 -7.43
C ALA A 172 10.36 -0.49 -7.37
N ALA A 173 9.71 -0.45 -6.20
CA ALA A 173 8.39 -1.05 -6.06
C ALA A 173 7.38 -0.17 -5.29
N ASP A 174 6.16 -0.05 -5.84
CA ASP A 174 5.01 0.59 -5.16
C ASP A 174 4.30 -0.40 -4.21
N LEU A 175 4.65 -0.38 -2.94
CA LEU A 175 4.02 -1.23 -1.94
C LEU A 175 2.86 -0.53 -1.21
N SER A 176 2.36 0.60 -1.71
CA SER A 176 1.36 1.43 -1.01
C SER A 176 0.19 0.64 -0.44
N SER A 177 -0.31 -0.37 -1.15
CA SER A 177 -1.49 -1.15 -0.75
C SER A 177 -1.21 -2.52 -0.13
N THR A 178 0.06 -2.89 0.04
CA THR A 178 0.43 -4.24 0.53
C THR A 178 1.57 -4.27 1.54
N ILE A 179 2.30 -3.16 1.74
CA ILE A 179 3.37 -3.09 2.75
C ILE A 179 2.84 -3.50 4.14
N LEU A 180 3.63 -4.23 4.92
CA LEU A 180 3.26 -4.79 6.24
C LEU A 180 2.13 -5.84 6.23
N SER A 181 1.61 -6.25 5.07
CA SER A 181 0.57 -7.30 5.01
C SER A 181 1.13 -8.72 5.06
N ARG A 182 2.38 -8.89 4.63
CA ARG A 182 3.14 -10.15 4.59
C ARG A 182 4.64 -9.87 4.72
N PRO A 183 5.45 -10.85 5.17
CA PRO A 183 6.90 -10.73 5.15
C PRO A 183 7.41 -10.55 3.71
N ILE A 184 8.43 -9.71 3.55
CA ILE A 184 9.13 -9.49 2.28
C ILE A 184 10.63 -9.50 2.52
N ASP A 185 11.41 -9.93 1.53
CA ASP A 185 12.87 -9.79 1.55
C ASP A 185 13.27 -8.41 1.01
N VAL A 186 13.43 -7.44 1.90
CA VAL A 186 13.83 -6.06 1.56
C VAL A 186 15.15 -6.03 0.78
N SER A 187 16.04 -7.03 0.96
CA SER A 187 17.35 -7.05 0.30
C SER A 187 17.27 -7.19 -1.23
N ARG A 188 16.13 -7.64 -1.76
CA ARG A 188 15.86 -7.77 -3.21
C ARG A 188 15.52 -6.45 -3.89
N TYR A 189 15.36 -5.37 -3.14
CA TYR A 189 14.89 -4.08 -3.66
C TYR A 189 15.98 -3.02 -3.62
N GLY A 190 15.96 -2.07 -4.55
CA GLY A 190 16.69 -0.82 -4.41
C GLY A 190 15.85 0.23 -3.68
N VAL A 191 14.58 0.35 -4.07
CA VAL A 191 13.63 1.29 -3.50
C VAL A 191 12.29 0.61 -3.26
N ILE A 192 11.74 0.78 -2.07
CA ILE A 192 10.34 0.47 -1.74
C ILE A 192 9.69 1.79 -1.33
N TYR A 193 8.48 2.08 -1.81
CA TYR A 193 7.72 3.22 -1.29
C TYR A 193 6.26 2.87 -1.07
N ALA A 194 5.65 3.55 -0.11
CA ALA A 194 4.25 3.35 0.24
C ALA A 194 3.62 4.62 0.81
N GLY A 195 2.52 5.08 0.19
CA GLY A 195 1.64 6.06 0.81
C GLY A 195 0.93 5.46 2.03
N ALA A 196 0.94 6.15 3.16
CA ALA A 196 0.52 5.57 4.44
C ALA A 196 -0.98 5.22 4.51
N GLN A 197 -1.83 5.92 3.74
CA GLN A 197 -3.30 5.92 3.84
C GLN A 197 -4.03 4.61 3.52
N LYS A 198 -3.29 3.54 3.24
CA LYS A 198 -3.86 2.22 2.90
C LYS A 198 -3.61 1.21 4.01
N ASN A 199 -2.36 0.92 4.34
CA ASN A 199 -2.02 -0.16 5.28
C ASN A 199 -1.12 0.26 6.47
N ILE A 200 -0.77 1.55 6.58
CA ILE A 200 0.13 2.04 7.64
C ILE A 200 -0.58 3.00 8.58
N GLY A 201 -1.28 4.01 8.06
CA GLY A 201 -1.64 5.19 8.84
C GLY A 201 -2.57 6.14 8.09
N PRO A 202 -2.66 7.40 8.51
CA PRO A 202 -3.48 8.40 7.82
C PRO A 202 -2.82 8.88 6.52
N ALA A 203 -3.60 9.59 5.67
CA ALA A 203 -3.06 10.28 4.51
C ALA A 203 -2.16 11.47 4.90
N GLY A 204 -1.26 11.84 3.97
CA GLY A 204 -0.34 12.97 4.13
C GLY A 204 1.11 12.58 4.40
N LEU A 205 1.37 11.30 4.70
CA LEU A 205 2.71 10.74 4.90
C LEU A 205 3.00 9.62 3.88
N THR A 206 4.25 9.56 3.45
CA THR A 206 4.81 8.50 2.60
C THR A 206 6.03 7.94 3.30
N ILE A 207 6.18 6.61 3.27
CA ILE A 207 7.40 5.93 3.71
C ILE A 207 8.17 5.47 2.49
N VAL A 208 9.49 5.68 2.50
CA VAL A 208 10.42 5.19 1.48
C VAL A 208 11.53 4.40 2.16
N ILE A 209 11.82 3.21 1.67
CA ILE A 209 13.02 2.43 2.03
C ILE A 209 13.95 2.51 0.82
N VAL A 210 15.16 3.02 1.01
CA VAL A 210 16.14 3.21 -0.08
C VAL A 210 17.49 2.61 0.30
N ARG A 211 18.07 1.84 -0.62
CA ARG A 211 19.41 1.27 -0.46
C ARG A 211 20.45 2.40 -0.51
N GLU A 212 21.37 2.44 0.45
CA GLU A 212 22.20 3.63 0.68
C GLU A 212 23.15 3.98 -0.48
N ASP A 213 23.59 3.00 -1.27
CA ASP A 213 24.42 3.20 -2.48
C ASP A 213 23.67 3.88 -3.64
N LEU A 214 22.35 4.07 -3.51
CA LEU A 214 21.53 4.77 -4.50
C LEU A 214 21.40 6.28 -4.20
N LEU A 215 21.85 6.74 -3.03
CA LEU A 215 21.86 8.16 -2.66
C LEU A 215 22.96 8.93 -3.41
N GLY A 216 22.86 10.27 -3.40
CA GLY A 216 23.87 11.16 -4.03
C GLY A 216 23.79 11.25 -5.56
N LYS A 217 22.71 10.72 -6.17
CA LYS A 217 22.51 10.67 -7.63
C LYS A 217 21.32 11.51 -8.09
N ALA A 218 20.75 12.32 -7.20
CA ALA A 218 19.57 13.10 -7.48
C ALA A 218 19.83 14.14 -8.57
N ASN A 219 18.87 14.28 -9.48
CA ASN A 219 18.87 15.31 -10.49
C ASN A 219 18.75 16.69 -9.82
N ILE A 220 19.47 17.70 -10.32
CA ILE A 220 19.42 19.07 -9.79
C ILE A 220 18.01 19.70 -9.83
N ALA A 221 17.13 19.21 -10.71
CA ALA A 221 15.74 19.64 -10.77
C ALA A 221 14.85 19.00 -9.70
N CYS A 222 15.36 18.03 -8.93
CA CYS A 222 14.60 17.39 -7.85
C CYS A 222 14.36 18.40 -6.73
N PRO A 223 13.09 18.70 -6.37
CA PRO A 223 12.82 19.56 -5.23
C PRO A 223 13.39 18.93 -3.96
N SER A 224 14.05 19.71 -3.10
CA SER A 224 14.75 19.19 -1.91
C SER A 224 13.86 18.37 -0.97
N ILE A 225 12.55 18.64 -0.93
CA ILE A 225 11.57 17.86 -0.15
C ILE A 225 11.31 16.44 -0.69
N LEU A 226 11.81 16.12 -1.88
CA LEU A 226 11.75 14.80 -2.54
C LEU A 226 13.14 14.20 -2.80
N ASP A 227 14.21 14.93 -2.52
CA ASP A 227 15.59 14.45 -2.65
C ASP A 227 15.90 13.48 -1.49
N TYR A 228 16.18 12.23 -1.82
CA TYR A 228 16.42 11.17 -0.85
C TYR A 228 17.69 11.41 -0.02
N SER A 229 18.69 12.09 -0.58
CA SER A 229 19.93 12.43 0.13
C SER A 229 19.63 13.51 1.17
N ILE A 230 18.91 14.57 0.79
CA ILE A 230 18.53 15.65 1.71
C ILE A 230 17.62 15.12 2.82
N LEU A 231 16.64 14.29 2.48
CA LEU A 231 15.78 13.64 3.48
C LEU A 231 16.59 12.77 4.44
N ASN A 232 17.52 11.96 3.93
CA ASN A 232 18.41 11.16 4.77
C ASN A 232 19.26 12.02 5.71
N ASP A 233 19.95 13.03 5.18
CA ASP A 233 20.91 13.84 5.92
C ASP A 233 20.25 14.65 7.04
N ASN A 234 18.95 14.94 6.91
CA ASN A 234 18.16 15.68 7.88
C ASN A 234 17.20 14.78 8.69
N GLY A 235 17.36 13.45 8.66
CA GLY A 235 16.50 12.53 9.41
C GLY A 235 15.01 12.68 9.08
N SER A 236 14.70 12.92 7.81
CA SER A 236 13.35 13.24 7.30
C SER A 236 12.72 14.53 7.87
N MET A 237 13.53 15.41 8.47
CA MET A 237 13.09 16.68 9.09
C MET A 237 13.76 17.91 8.45
N PHE A 238 14.01 17.85 7.13
CA PHE A 238 14.52 18.99 6.36
C PHE A 238 13.59 20.21 6.50
N ASN A 239 12.29 20.00 6.31
CA ASN A 239 11.21 20.94 6.59
C ASN A 239 10.27 20.35 7.66
N THR A 240 9.21 21.08 8.04
CA THR A 240 8.19 20.57 8.97
C THR A 240 7.50 19.32 8.39
N PRO A 241 7.67 18.13 8.98
CA PRO A 241 7.05 16.89 8.50
C PRO A 241 5.56 16.83 8.88
N PRO A 242 4.77 15.88 8.35
CA PRO A 242 3.38 15.71 8.76
C PRO A 242 3.31 15.03 10.14
N THR A 243 3.56 15.82 11.21
CA THR A 243 3.81 15.32 12.58
C THR A 243 2.74 14.37 13.09
N PHE A 244 1.46 14.73 12.97
CA PHE A 244 0.35 13.89 13.41
C PHE A 244 0.25 12.56 12.64
N ALA A 245 0.55 12.58 11.34
CA ALA A 245 0.53 11.37 10.53
C ALA A 245 1.68 10.42 10.89
N TRP A 246 2.85 10.97 11.20
CA TRP A 246 4.02 10.21 11.65
C TRP A 246 3.75 9.57 13.02
N TYR A 247 3.24 10.36 13.96
CA TYR A 247 2.82 9.89 15.27
C TYR A 247 1.81 8.73 15.18
N LEU A 248 0.73 8.88 14.39
CA LEU A 248 -0.26 7.82 14.21
C LEU A 248 0.33 6.57 13.56
N SER A 249 1.26 6.72 12.61
CA SER A 249 1.96 5.58 12.02
C SER A 249 2.79 4.84 13.07
N GLY A 250 3.46 5.57 13.97
CA GLY A 250 4.17 5.01 15.12
C GLY A 250 3.26 4.16 16.02
N LEU A 251 2.05 4.65 16.34
CA LEU A 251 1.07 3.86 17.09
C LEU A 251 0.63 2.59 16.35
N VAL A 252 0.43 2.66 15.03
CA VAL A 252 0.11 1.46 14.23
C VAL A 252 1.26 0.45 14.22
N PHE A 253 2.52 0.89 14.16
CA PHE A 253 3.66 -0.02 14.25
C PHE A 253 3.74 -0.72 15.61
N LYS A 254 3.49 0.00 16.70
CA LYS A 254 3.40 -0.59 18.04
C LYS A 254 2.24 -1.59 18.13
N TRP A 255 1.08 -1.26 17.57
CA TRP A 255 -0.07 -2.17 17.48
C TRP A 255 0.26 -3.44 16.69
N LEU A 256 0.95 -3.32 15.56
CA LEU A 256 1.41 -4.49 14.79
C LEU A 256 2.34 -5.38 15.62
N LYS A 257 3.35 -4.81 16.29
CA LYS A 257 4.28 -5.56 17.14
C LYS A 257 3.54 -6.25 18.31
N ALA A 258 2.59 -5.57 18.93
CA ALA A 258 1.77 -6.13 20.01
C ALA A 258 0.90 -7.32 19.56
N ASN A 259 0.53 -7.36 18.27
CA ASN A 259 -0.30 -8.41 17.67
C ASN A 259 0.51 -9.47 16.90
N GLY A 260 1.79 -9.67 17.24
CA GLY A 260 2.63 -10.73 16.65
C GLY A 260 3.38 -10.34 15.38
N GLY A 261 3.34 -9.06 14.99
CA GLY A 261 4.07 -8.52 13.86
C GLY A 261 3.54 -8.98 12.50
N VAL A 262 4.34 -8.80 11.46
CA VAL A 262 3.93 -9.02 10.06
C VAL A 262 3.63 -10.50 9.77
N ALA A 263 4.29 -11.44 10.46
CA ALA A 263 4.04 -12.87 10.29
C ALA A 263 2.64 -13.28 10.76
N GLU A 264 2.12 -12.68 11.84
CA GLU A 264 0.77 -12.97 12.31
C GLU A 264 -0.28 -12.27 11.43
N MET A 265 0.00 -11.04 10.99
CA MET A 265 -0.85 -10.33 10.04
C MET A 265 -1.00 -11.09 8.72
N ASP A 266 0.06 -11.74 8.24
CA ASP A 266 0.00 -12.58 7.04
C ASP A 266 -1.00 -13.73 7.17
N LYS A 267 -0.99 -14.44 8.30
CA LYS A 267 -1.94 -15.54 8.59
C LYS A 267 -3.38 -15.04 8.64
N ILE A 268 -3.62 -13.92 9.33
CA ILE A 268 -4.96 -13.33 9.46
C ILE A 268 -5.45 -12.86 8.08
N ASN A 269 -4.60 -12.19 7.31
CA ASN A 269 -4.92 -11.72 5.97
C ASN A 269 -5.19 -12.87 5.00
N GLN A 270 -4.49 -14.00 5.15
CA GLN A 270 -4.79 -15.22 4.39
C GLN A 270 -6.21 -15.72 4.66
N GLN A 271 -6.58 -15.89 5.93
CA GLN A 271 -7.92 -16.36 6.33
C GLN A 271 -9.03 -15.43 5.82
N LYS A 272 -8.82 -14.11 5.94
CA LYS A 272 -9.75 -13.09 5.42
C LYS A 272 -9.95 -13.22 3.91
N ALA A 273 -8.86 -13.33 3.16
CA ALA A 273 -8.93 -13.44 1.71
C ALA A 273 -9.59 -14.76 1.28
N GLU A 274 -9.23 -15.89 1.90
CA GLU A 274 -9.83 -17.19 1.63
C GLU A 274 -11.33 -17.22 1.90
N LEU A 275 -11.77 -16.63 3.02
CA LEU A 275 -13.20 -16.54 3.35
C LEU A 275 -13.97 -15.77 2.28
N LEU A 276 -13.48 -14.59 1.89
CA LEU A 276 -14.18 -13.75 0.91
C LEU A 276 -14.14 -14.36 -0.50
N TYR A 277 -12.98 -14.80 -0.97
CA TYR A 277 -12.88 -15.47 -2.27
C TYR A 277 -13.64 -16.79 -2.31
N GLY A 278 -13.73 -17.51 -1.19
CA GLY A 278 -14.52 -18.73 -1.08
C GLY A 278 -16.02 -18.49 -1.31
N VAL A 279 -16.57 -17.39 -0.80
CA VAL A 279 -17.96 -17.02 -1.10
C VAL A 279 -18.14 -16.64 -2.57
N ILE A 280 -17.20 -15.86 -3.13
CA ILE A 280 -17.27 -15.44 -4.54
C ILE A 280 -17.16 -16.64 -5.48
N ASP A 281 -16.24 -17.58 -5.23
CA ASP A 281 -15.99 -18.72 -6.12
C ASP A 281 -17.09 -19.79 -6.07
N ASN A 282 -17.85 -19.87 -4.98
CA ASN A 282 -18.93 -20.85 -4.80
C ASN A 282 -20.32 -20.27 -5.12
N SER A 283 -20.39 -19.06 -5.68
CA SER A 283 -21.62 -18.37 -6.06
C SER A 283 -21.65 -18.17 -7.57
N ASP A 284 -22.83 -18.31 -8.17
CA ASP A 284 -23.09 -17.88 -9.55
C ASP A 284 -23.47 -16.39 -9.63
N PHE A 285 -23.86 -15.80 -8.50
CA PHE A 285 -24.31 -14.41 -8.38
C PHE A 285 -23.16 -13.42 -8.26
N TYR A 286 -22.03 -13.84 -7.67
CA TYR A 286 -20.81 -13.05 -7.53
C TYR A 286 -19.70 -13.60 -8.43
N ARG A 287 -18.87 -12.71 -9.01
CA ARG A 287 -17.72 -13.15 -9.81
C ARG A 287 -16.49 -12.28 -9.60
N ASN A 288 -15.34 -12.94 -9.55
CA ASN A 288 -14.01 -12.33 -9.65
C ASN A 288 -13.25 -13.01 -10.80
N ASP A 289 -12.78 -12.21 -11.75
CA ASP A 289 -12.13 -12.64 -12.99
C ASP A 289 -10.60 -12.60 -12.92
N VAL A 290 -10.01 -12.59 -11.72
CA VAL A 290 -8.55 -12.62 -11.51
C VAL A 290 -8.11 -14.06 -11.26
N ALA A 291 -7.06 -14.49 -11.94
CA ALA A 291 -6.44 -15.79 -11.76
C ALA A 291 -5.97 -15.97 -10.31
N LYS A 292 -6.18 -17.17 -9.74
CA LYS A 292 -5.90 -17.45 -8.32
C LYS A 292 -4.50 -17.06 -7.88
N ALA A 293 -3.49 -17.31 -8.72
CA ALA A 293 -2.09 -16.98 -8.45
C ALA A 293 -1.82 -15.46 -8.31
N ASN A 294 -2.71 -14.61 -8.82
CA ASN A 294 -2.57 -13.16 -8.82
C ASN A 294 -3.69 -12.45 -8.06
N ARG A 295 -4.49 -13.16 -7.26
CA ARG A 295 -5.55 -12.55 -6.46
C ARG A 295 -4.97 -11.75 -5.30
N SER A 296 -5.26 -10.45 -5.25
CA SER A 296 -4.88 -9.61 -4.13
C SER A 296 -5.62 -10.02 -2.85
N ARG A 297 -4.87 -10.22 -1.76
CA ARG A 297 -5.45 -10.42 -0.41
C ARG A 297 -5.87 -9.11 0.27
N MET A 298 -5.58 -7.97 -0.35
CA MET A 298 -5.83 -6.65 0.22
C MET A 298 -7.04 -5.98 -0.42
N ASN A 299 -7.22 -6.14 -1.73
CA ASN A 299 -8.27 -5.50 -2.50
C ASN A 299 -8.97 -6.53 -3.38
N VAL A 300 -10.21 -6.88 -3.02
CA VAL A 300 -10.99 -7.92 -3.69
C VAL A 300 -12.11 -7.26 -4.50
N PRO A 301 -11.92 -6.98 -5.79
CA PRO A 301 -12.99 -6.54 -6.67
C PRO A 301 -13.87 -7.73 -7.05
N PHE A 302 -15.17 -7.49 -7.18
CA PHE A 302 -16.11 -8.47 -7.68
C PHE A 302 -17.27 -7.78 -8.40
N GLN A 303 -17.88 -8.50 -9.33
CA GLN A 303 -19.07 -8.05 -10.06
C GLN A 303 -20.25 -8.89 -9.61
N LEU A 304 -21.45 -8.31 -9.63
CA LEU A 304 -22.69 -9.08 -9.60
C LEU A 304 -22.94 -9.70 -10.97
N ALA A 305 -23.68 -10.80 -11.02
CA ALA A 305 -24.18 -11.38 -12.26
C ALA A 305 -25.15 -10.42 -12.96
N ASP A 306 -26.05 -9.79 -12.19
CA ASP A 306 -26.93 -8.72 -12.65
C ASP A 306 -26.52 -7.36 -12.06
N SER A 307 -25.91 -6.52 -12.91
CA SER A 307 -25.52 -5.16 -12.54
C SER A 307 -26.69 -4.21 -12.23
N ALA A 308 -27.94 -4.56 -12.58
CA ALA A 308 -29.11 -3.76 -12.20
C ALA A 308 -29.31 -3.72 -10.67
N LEU A 309 -28.77 -4.72 -9.95
CA LEU A 309 -28.83 -4.83 -8.49
C LEU A 309 -27.71 -4.05 -7.77
N ASP A 310 -26.75 -3.45 -8.48
CA ASP A 310 -25.62 -2.74 -7.89
C ASP A 310 -26.05 -1.67 -6.88
N LYS A 311 -27.07 -0.88 -7.25
CA LYS A 311 -27.59 0.18 -6.38
C LYS A 311 -28.19 -0.39 -5.09
N LEU A 312 -28.98 -1.46 -5.22
CA LEU A 312 -29.63 -2.11 -4.08
C LEU A 312 -28.61 -2.79 -3.16
N PHE A 313 -27.60 -3.46 -3.73
CA PHE A 313 -26.50 -4.04 -2.97
C PHE A 313 -25.78 -2.99 -2.11
N LEU A 314 -25.50 -1.82 -2.68
CA LEU A 314 -24.86 -0.71 -1.97
C LEU A 314 -25.76 -0.11 -0.88
N GLU A 315 -27.06 0.02 -1.14
CA GLU A 315 -28.03 0.54 -0.16
C GLU A 315 -28.18 -0.43 1.03
N GLU A 316 -28.39 -1.71 0.76
CA GLU A 316 -28.60 -2.71 1.80
C GLU A 316 -27.31 -3.01 2.58
N SER A 317 -26.14 -3.08 1.92
CA SER A 317 -24.86 -3.27 2.61
C SER A 317 -24.55 -2.08 3.53
N PHE A 318 -24.81 -0.85 3.06
CA PHE A 318 -24.63 0.34 3.88
C PHE A 318 -25.58 0.33 5.09
N ALA A 319 -26.85 -0.04 4.91
CA ALA A 319 -27.82 -0.18 6.00
C ALA A 319 -27.41 -1.28 7.01
N ALA A 320 -26.71 -2.32 6.55
CA ALA A 320 -26.11 -3.36 7.39
C ALA A 320 -24.80 -2.94 8.08
N GLY A 321 -24.34 -1.70 7.91
CA GLY A 321 -23.10 -1.19 8.51
C GLY A 321 -21.83 -1.57 7.73
N LEU A 322 -21.95 -2.01 6.47
CA LEU A 322 -20.84 -2.37 5.59
C LEU A 322 -20.57 -1.23 4.60
N HIS A 323 -19.64 -0.36 4.93
CA HIS A 323 -19.43 0.89 4.19
C HIS A 323 -18.38 0.73 3.07
N ALA A 324 -18.50 1.58 2.05
CA ALA A 324 -17.50 1.80 1.00
C ALA A 324 -17.18 0.57 0.12
N LEU A 325 -18.19 -0.26 -0.16
CA LEU A 325 -18.06 -1.42 -1.07
C LEU A 325 -18.14 -1.08 -2.56
N LYS A 326 -18.47 0.16 -2.92
CA LYS A 326 -18.55 0.57 -4.33
C LYS A 326 -17.18 0.43 -5.01
N GLY A 327 -17.16 -0.25 -6.15
CA GLY A 327 -15.98 -0.40 -6.99
C GLY A 327 -15.45 0.92 -7.52
N HIS A 328 -14.21 0.91 -7.99
CA HIS A 328 -13.58 2.11 -8.54
C HIS A 328 -14.27 2.50 -9.87
N ARG A 329 -14.39 3.81 -10.13
CA ARG A 329 -15.10 4.35 -11.32
C ARG A 329 -14.62 3.79 -12.66
N VAL A 330 -13.34 3.39 -12.74
CA VAL A 330 -12.73 2.84 -13.96
C VAL A 330 -13.20 1.41 -14.26
N VAL A 331 -13.50 0.61 -13.24
CA VAL A 331 -13.85 -0.82 -13.39
C VAL A 331 -15.34 -1.07 -13.13
N GLY A 332 -16.01 -0.22 -12.36
CA GLY A 332 -17.39 -0.45 -11.92
C GLY A 332 -17.47 -1.56 -10.86
N GLY A 333 -18.66 -2.14 -10.69
CA GLY A 333 -18.94 -3.23 -9.75
C GLY A 333 -18.67 -2.87 -8.29
N MET A 334 -18.22 -3.86 -7.53
CA MET A 334 -17.94 -3.77 -6.10
C MET A 334 -16.47 -4.05 -5.81
N ARG A 335 -16.00 -3.60 -4.63
CA ARG A 335 -14.67 -3.93 -4.12
C ARG A 335 -14.65 -3.85 -2.61
N ALA A 336 -14.20 -4.92 -1.97
CA ALA A 336 -13.88 -4.93 -0.55
C ALA A 336 -12.37 -4.74 -0.36
N SER A 337 -11.96 -3.68 0.34
CA SER A 337 -10.56 -3.52 0.76
C SER A 337 -10.41 -3.96 2.21
N ILE A 338 -9.62 -5.00 2.42
CA ILE A 338 -9.53 -5.76 3.67
C ILE A 338 -8.11 -5.68 4.26
N TYR A 339 -7.60 -4.44 4.38
CA TYR A 339 -6.29 -4.10 4.95
C TYR A 339 -6.07 -4.67 6.36
N ASN A 340 -4.85 -4.54 6.92
CA ASN A 340 -4.47 -5.10 8.23
C ASN A 340 -5.46 -4.72 9.35
N ALA A 341 -5.97 -3.49 9.35
CA ALA A 341 -6.93 -3.03 10.35
C ALA A 341 -8.31 -3.72 10.24
N MET A 342 -8.67 -4.26 9.07
CA MET A 342 -9.93 -5.00 8.89
C MET A 342 -9.86 -6.35 9.62
N PRO A 343 -10.67 -6.57 10.67
CA PRO A 343 -10.67 -7.83 11.39
C PRO A 343 -11.35 -8.93 10.56
N LEU A 344 -11.05 -10.19 10.89
CA LEU A 344 -11.74 -11.36 10.31
C LEU A 344 -13.26 -11.28 10.53
N GLU A 345 -13.71 -10.77 11.68
CA GLU A 345 -15.12 -10.54 11.98
C GLU A 345 -15.79 -9.61 10.95
N GLY A 346 -15.10 -8.56 10.51
CA GLY A 346 -15.62 -7.63 9.50
C GLY A 346 -15.77 -8.30 8.14
N VAL A 347 -14.81 -9.15 7.76
CA VAL A 347 -14.91 -9.95 6.53
C VAL A 347 -16.02 -10.98 6.63
N LYS A 348 -16.19 -11.62 7.79
CA LYS A 348 -17.30 -12.54 8.04
C LYS A 348 -18.66 -11.84 7.93
N ALA A 349 -18.80 -10.65 8.51
CA ALA A 349 -20.02 -9.85 8.40
C ALA A 349 -20.36 -9.51 6.94
N LEU A 350 -19.35 -9.21 6.12
CA LEU A 350 -19.54 -9.01 4.68
C LEU A 350 -19.98 -10.30 3.98
N THR A 351 -19.33 -11.43 4.22
CA THR A 351 -19.70 -12.69 3.58
C THR A 351 -21.08 -13.19 4.00
N ASP A 352 -21.45 -13.03 5.27
CA ASP A 352 -22.79 -13.36 5.76
C ASP A 352 -23.85 -12.51 5.04
N PHE A 353 -23.58 -11.20 4.86
CA PHE A 353 -24.44 -10.30 4.09
C PHE A 353 -24.54 -10.71 2.62
N MET A 354 -23.42 -11.06 1.96
CA MET A 354 -23.40 -11.47 0.56
C MET A 354 -24.27 -12.71 0.33
N VAL A 355 -24.12 -13.75 1.16
CA VAL A 355 -24.93 -14.97 1.06
C VAL A 355 -26.43 -14.67 1.24
N GLU A 356 -26.79 -13.81 2.19
CA GLU A 356 -28.19 -13.43 2.42
C GLU A 356 -28.76 -12.53 1.30
N PHE A 357 -27.93 -11.68 0.70
CA PHE A 357 -28.33 -10.84 -0.43
C PHE A 357 -28.63 -11.70 -1.66
N GLU A 358 -27.73 -12.64 -2.00
CA GLU A 358 -27.95 -13.63 -3.06
C GLU A 358 -29.20 -14.48 -2.79
N ARG A 359 -29.40 -14.96 -1.56
CA ARG A 359 -30.61 -15.76 -1.21
C ARG A 359 -31.93 -15.01 -1.48
N ARG A 360 -31.93 -13.67 -1.36
CA ARG A 360 -33.14 -12.84 -1.53
C ARG A 360 -33.35 -12.32 -2.95
N HIS A 361 -32.27 -12.14 -3.71
CA HIS A 361 -32.29 -11.40 -4.97
C HIS A 361 -31.64 -12.14 -6.16
N GLY A 362 -31.05 -13.32 -5.92
CA GLY A 362 -30.34 -14.14 -6.91
C GLY A 362 -31.16 -15.24 -7.57
#